data_AF-A0AAU5CBC8-F1
#
_entry.id   AF-A0AAU5CBC8-F1
#
_cell.length_a   1.000
_cell.length_b   1.000
_cell.length_c   1.000
_cell.angle_alpha   90.00
_cell.angle_beta   90.00
_cell.angle_gamma   90.00
#
_symmetry.space_group_name_H-M   'P 1'
#
loop_
_entity.id
_entity.type
_entity.pdbx_description
1 polymer ?
#
loop_
_entity_poly.entity_id
_entity_poly.type
_entity_poly.pdbx_seq_one_letter_code
_entity_poly.pdbx_strand_id
1 'polypeptide(L)'
;MEALERHDLKCLSHALAVLDDEPVIVLHRPTGTGFEVRIGGIGDNFQLHTLLAHVLVGGGHVAGTTPSVESVRLATDPEPAAGRTRTVATGSFELLAPDGTPIWNEGLPDDIPVVEGHRLLVLDEPAYRRSWNADRFFPHLPGKAELIRVLGADETRAWFARTSPGTDRLS
;
A
#
# COMPACT_ATOMS: atom_id res chain seq x y z
N MET A 1 9.70 -3.68 34.78
CA MET A 1 10.72 -3.66 33.73
C MET A 1 10.45 -4.68 32.60
N GLU A 2 9.66 -5.73 32.79
CA GLU A 2 9.35 -6.71 31.72
C GLU A 2 8.42 -6.22 30.59
N ALA A 3 7.55 -5.22 30.82
CA ALA A 3 6.63 -4.73 29.79
C ALA A 3 7.30 -3.84 28.72
N LEU A 4 8.48 -3.30 29.03
CA LEU A 4 9.28 -2.45 28.15
C LEU A 4 10.00 -3.29 27.07
N GLU A 5 10.37 -4.53 27.38
CA GLU A 5 11.20 -5.35 26.47
C GLU A 5 10.44 -5.90 25.25
N ARG A 6 9.14 -6.17 25.32
CA ARG A 6 8.39 -6.75 24.18
C ARG A 6 7.90 -5.73 23.16
N HIS A 7 7.48 -4.54 23.60
CA HIS A 7 7.00 -3.50 22.69
C HIS A 7 8.16 -2.89 21.90
N ASP A 8 9.30 -2.66 22.56
CA ASP A 8 10.48 -2.08 21.92
C ASP A 8 11.09 -3.03 20.87
N LEU A 9 11.13 -4.34 21.13
CA LEU A 9 11.57 -5.34 20.16
C LEU A 9 10.64 -5.43 18.94
N LYS A 10 9.31 -5.29 19.14
CA LYS A 10 8.34 -5.27 18.04
C LYS A 10 8.46 -3.99 17.21
N CYS A 11 8.65 -2.83 17.86
CA CYS A 11 8.92 -1.58 17.16
C CYS A 11 10.22 -1.66 16.34
N LEU A 12 11.28 -2.25 16.89
CA LEU A 12 12.55 -2.45 16.17
C LEU A 12 12.39 -3.40 14.98
N SER A 13 11.67 -4.53 15.14
CA SER A 13 11.43 -5.44 14.02
C SER A 13 10.60 -4.80 12.91
N HIS A 14 9.60 -4.00 13.26
CA HIS A 14 8.81 -3.24 12.27
C HIS A 14 9.67 -2.18 11.57
N ALA A 15 10.57 -1.48 12.29
CA ALA A 15 11.45 -0.48 11.70
C ALA A 15 12.45 -1.10 10.70
N LEU A 16 13.00 -2.28 11.01
CA LEU A 16 13.89 -3.03 10.11
C LEU A 16 13.19 -3.58 8.87
N ALA A 17 11.88 -3.81 8.95
CA ALA A 17 11.06 -4.26 7.84
C ALA A 17 10.58 -3.11 6.94
N VAL A 18 10.87 -1.85 7.29
CA VAL A 18 10.50 -0.74 6.41
C VAL A 18 11.35 -0.79 5.15
N LEU A 19 10.67 -0.94 4.02
CA LEU A 19 11.27 -0.91 2.70
C LEU A 19 11.84 0.48 2.42
N ASP A 20 13.03 0.50 1.80
CA ASP A 20 13.68 1.72 1.33
C ASP A 20 13.94 1.59 -0.17
N ASP A 21 13.38 2.53 -0.92
CA ASP A 21 13.50 2.61 -2.38
C ASP A 21 13.14 1.32 -3.16
N GLU A 22 12.25 0.49 -2.62
CA GLU A 22 11.94 -0.84 -3.15
C GLU A 22 10.93 -0.76 -4.30
N PRO A 23 11.21 -1.39 -5.46
CA PRO A 23 10.25 -1.51 -6.55
C PRO A 23 9.18 -2.56 -6.24
N VAL A 24 7.92 -2.18 -6.44
CA VAL A 24 6.75 -3.04 -6.30
C VAL A 24 5.99 -3.06 -7.62
N ILE A 25 5.73 -4.27 -8.11
CA ILE A 25 4.82 -4.50 -9.22
C ILE A 25 3.40 -4.51 -8.65
N VAL A 26 2.58 -3.56 -9.11
CA VAL A 26 1.20 -3.38 -8.68
C VAL A 26 0.27 -3.69 -9.85
N LEU A 27 -0.58 -4.69 -9.69
CA LEU A 27 -1.54 -5.12 -10.71
C LEU A 27 -2.95 -4.68 -10.32
N HIS A 28 -3.56 -3.78 -11.10
CA HIS A 28 -4.95 -3.38 -10.89
C HIS A 28 -5.87 -4.29 -11.70
N ARG A 29 -6.49 -5.26 -11.02
CA ARG A 29 -7.32 -6.29 -11.64
C ARG A 29 -8.51 -5.72 -12.42
N PRO A 30 -9.29 -4.73 -11.93
CA PRO A 30 -10.47 -4.24 -12.65
C PRO A 30 -10.16 -3.63 -14.02
N THR A 31 -8.99 -2.99 -14.19
CA THR A 31 -8.59 -2.40 -15.49
C THR A 31 -7.62 -3.29 -16.26
N GLY A 32 -7.15 -4.40 -15.67
CA GLY A 32 -6.12 -5.24 -16.24
C GLY A 32 -4.81 -4.50 -16.50
N THR A 33 -4.50 -3.46 -15.71
CA THR A 33 -3.31 -2.61 -15.89
C THR A 33 -2.25 -2.92 -14.84
N GLY A 34 -0.99 -3.02 -15.25
CA GLY A 34 0.14 -3.14 -14.34
C GLY A 34 0.88 -1.81 -14.16
N PHE A 35 1.46 -1.61 -12.99
CA PHE A 35 2.26 -0.45 -12.63
C PHE A 35 3.55 -0.90 -11.94
N GLU A 36 4.62 -0.15 -12.15
CA GLU A 36 5.82 -0.22 -11.32
C GLU A 36 5.83 0.99 -10.39
N VAL A 37 5.75 0.74 -9.08
CA VAL A 37 5.71 1.76 -8.05
C VAL A 37 6.90 1.57 -7.13
N ARG A 38 7.64 2.64 -6.85
CA ARG A 38 8.72 2.63 -5.87
C ARG A 38 8.20 3.11 -4.53
N ILE A 39 8.39 2.32 -3.49
CA ILE A 39 7.94 2.66 -2.13
C ILE A 39 9.11 2.78 -1.17
N GLY A 40 8.95 3.63 -0.16
CA GLY A 40 9.94 3.83 0.88
C GLY A 40 9.34 4.41 2.15
N GLY A 41 9.86 4.08 3.32
CA GLY A 41 9.47 4.74 4.57
C GLY A 41 8.02 4.48 5.02
N ILE A 42 7.37 3.44 4.50
CA ILE A 42 5.97 3.10 4.81
C ILE A 42 5.92 2.11 5.96
N GLY A 43 5.30 2.51 7.08
CA GLY A 43 5.29 1.74 8.33
C GLY A 43 4.14 0.75 8.49
N ASP A 44 3.08 0.86 7.68
CA ASP A 44 1.92 -0.01 7.71
C ASP A 44 1.15 0.00 6.37
N ASN A 45 0.23 -0.93 6.19
CA ASN A 45 -0.58 -1.00 4.98
C ASN A 45 -1.68 0.07 4.91
N PHE A 46 -2.05 0.71 6.03
CA PHE A 46 -2.97 1.87 6.04
C PHE A 46 -2.38 3.07 5.28
N GLN A 47 -1.11 3.35 5.49
CA GLN A 47 -0.33 4.37 4.79
C GLN A 47 -0.10 3.94 3.35
N LEU A 48 0.22 2.66 3.09
CA LEU A 48 0.36 2.12 1.73
C LEU A 48 -0.91 2.36 0.89
N HIS A 49 -2.09 2.04 1.42
CA HIS A 49 -3.38 2.30 0.77
C HIS A 49 -3.53 3.76 0.35
N THR A 50 -3.21 4.67 1.28
CA THR A 50 -3.34 6.12 1.05
C THR A 50 -2.40 6.58 -0.07
N LEU A 51 -1.15 6.13 -0.04
CA LEU A 51 -0.15 6.54 -1.02
C LEU A 51 -0.37 5.92 -2.41
N LEU A 52 -0.78 4.64 -2.48
CA LEU A 52 -1.16 4.00 -3.74
C LEU A 52 -2.38 4.69 -4.36
N ALA A 53 -3.41 5.01 -3.56
CA ALA A 53 -4.57 5.74 -4.05
C ALA A 53 -4.21 7.16 -4.50
N HIS A 54 -3.30 7.85 -3.80
CA HIS A 54 -2.82 9.16 -4.21
C HIS A 54 -2.14 9.11 -5.59
N VAL A 55 -1.24 8.15 -5.79
CA VAL A 55 -0.47 8.02 -7.03
C VAL A 55 -1.35 7.50 -8.19
N LEU A 56 -2.15 6.46 -7.97
CA LEU A 56 -2.90 5.80 -9.05
C LEU A 56 -4.24 6.49 -9.35
N VAL A 57 -5.02 6.83 -8.32
CA VAL A 57 -6.31 7.53 -8.50
C VAL A 57 -6.07 9.02 -8.69
N GLY A 58 -5.29 9.63 -7.80
CA GLY A 58 -4.98 11.07 -7.87
C GLY A 58 -4.16 11.44 -9.12
N GLY A 59 -3.36 10.51 -9.65
CA GLY A 59 -2.67 10.65 -10.94
C GLY A 59 -3.53 10.35 -12.18
N GLY A 60 -4.78 9.91 -12.00
CA GLY A 60 -5.72 9.64 -13.09
C GLY A 60 -5.46 8.34 -13.86
N HIS A 61 -4.67 7.40 -13.30
CA HIS A 61 -4.36 6.12 -13.94
C HIS A 61 -5.47 5.08 -13.75
N VAL A 62 -6.21 5.16 -12.64
CA VAL A 62 -7.37 4.30 -12.36
C VAL A 62 -8.51 5.12 -11.78
N ALA A 63 -9.75 4.65 -11.96
CA ALA A 63 -10.91 5.27 -11.34
C ALA A 63 -10.92 5.03 -9.81
N GLY A 64 -11.49 5.96 -9.04
CA GLY A 64 -11.64 5.80 -7.61
C GLY A 64 -11.86 7.12 -6.88
N THR A 65 -11.81 7.06 -5.54
CA THR A 65 -11.82 8.27 -4.71
C THR A 65 -10.40 8.70 -4.41
N THR A 66 -10.04 9.91 -4.82
CA THR A 66 -8.74 10.51 -4.50
C THR A 66 -8.65 10.77 -2.99
N PRO A 67 -7.54 10.37 -2.32
CA PRO A 67 -7.31 10.71 -0.93
C PRO A 67 -7.32 12.22 -0.69
N SER A 68 -7.70 12.64 0.52
CA SER A 68 -7.64 14.05 0.89
C SER A 68 -6.19 14.55 0.91
N VAL A 69 -5.99 15.83 0.57
CA VAL A 69 -4.66 16.47 0.62
C VAL A 69 -4.02 16.33 2.00
N GLU A 70 -4.82 16.43 3.07
CA GLU A 70 -4.33 16.30 4.44
C GLU A 70 -3.88 14.87 4.77
N SER A 71 -4.61 13.84 4.32
CA SER A 71 -4.21 12.44 4.50
C SER A 71 -2.89 12.14 3.80
N VAL A 72 -2.69 12.69 2.61
CA VAL A 72 -1.42 12.55 1.87
C VAL A 72 -0.30 13.29 2.59
N ARG A 73 -0.54 14.54 3.04
CA ARG A 73 0.45 15.32 3.82
C ARG A 73 0.91 14.55 5.05
N LEU A 74 -0.03 14.02 5.84
CA LEU A 74 0.31 13.26 7.06
C LEU A 74 1.17 12.02 6.77
N ALA A 75 1.00 11.41 5.60
CA ALA A 75 1.78 10.26 5.18
C ALA A 75 3.19 10.62 4.66
N THR A 76 3.40 11.81 4.06
CA THR A 76 4.62 12.15 3.32
C THR A 76 5.48 13.25 3.94
N ASP A 77 4.91 14.12 4.78
CA ASP A 77 5.60 15.29 5.33
C ASP A 77 6.78 14.85 6.23
N PRO A 78 7.98 15.40 6.04
CA PRO A 78 9.11 15.17 6.94
C PRO A 78 8.77 15.56 8.39
N GLU A 79 7.98 16.61 8.59
CA GLU A 79 7.55 17.03 9.92
C GLU A 79 6.33 16.20 10.36
N PRO A 80 6.41 15.48 11.50
CA PRO A 80 5.26 14.77 12.04
C PRO A 80 4.14 15.74 12.45
N ALA A 81 2.91 15.24 12.50
CA ALA A 81 1.85 15.94 13.20
C ALA A 81 2.24 16.16 14.67
N ALA A 82 1.87 17.32 15.23
CA ALA A 82 2.15 17.68 16.63
C ALA A 82 1.36 16.84 17.67
N GLY A 83 0.73 15.75 17.23
CA GLY A 83 -0.12 14.87 18.01
C GLY A 83 -1.09 14.11 17.11
N ARG A 84 -1.97 13.31 17.73
CA ARG A 84 -2.99 12.54 17.01
C ARG A 84 -3.97 13.48 16.30
N THR A 85 -4.11 13.34 14.99
CA THR A 85 -5.03 14.16 14.20
C THR A 85 -6.43 13.55 14.17
N ARG A 86 -7.39 14.29 13.62
CA ARG A 86 -8.73 13.76 13.30
C ARG A 86 -8.92 13.50 11.81
N THR A 87 -7.83 13.49 11.05
CA THR A 87 -7.89 13.26 9.61
C THR A 87 -8.24 11.81 9.36
N VAL A 88 -9.25 11.59 8.51
CA VAL A 88 -9.73 10.26 8.15
C VAL A 88 -9.26 9.94 6.73
N ALA A 89 -8.56 8.83 6.58
CA ALA A 89 -8.25 8.22 5.28
C ALA A 89 -9.29 7.16 4.93
N THR A 90 -9.49 6.92 3.65
CA THR A 90 -10.44 5.91 3.13
C THR A 90 -9.70 5.00 2.16
N GLY A 91 -9.96 3.69 2.25
CA GLY A 91 -9.37 2.71 1.35
C GLY A 91 -10.08 2.67 0.00
N SER A 92 -9.31 2.86 -1.07
CA SER A 92 -9.81 2.80 -2.46
C SER A 92 -9.70 1.42 -3.10
N PHE A 93 -8.98 0.49 -2.48
CA PHE A 93 -8.67 -0.83 -3.03
C PHE A 93 -8.84 -1.94 -1.99
N GLU A 94 -8.99 -3.16 -2.45
CA GLU A 94 -8.55 -4.37 -1.72
C GLU A 94 -7.08 -4.64 -2.05
N LEU A 95 -6.25 -4.94 -1.04
CA LEU A 95 -4.88 -5.38 -1.24
C LEU A 95 -4.82 -6.89 -1.15
N LEU A 96 -4.34 -7.54 -2.20
CA LEU A 96 -4.26 -8.98 -2.30
C LEU A 96 -2.82 -9.40 -2.62
N ALA A 97 -2.40 -10.50 -2.03
CA ALA A 97 -1.25 -11.26 -2.47
C ALA A 97 -1.53 -11.90 -3.84
N PRO A 98 -0.50 -12.36 -4.57
CA PRO A 98 -0.66 -12.97 -5.90
C PRO A 98 -1.61 -14.18 -5.91
N ASP A 99 -1.65 -14.94 -4.82
CA ASP A 99 -2.53 -16.10 -4.67
C ASP A 99 -4.00 -15.74 -4.36
N GLY A 100 -4.30 -14.46 -4.13
CA GLY A 100 -5.61 -13.94 -3.76
C GLY A 100 -5.83 -13.78 -2.25
N THR A 101 -4.84 -14.10 -1.41
CA THR A 101 -4.93 -13.90 0.04
C THR A 101 -4.98 -12.41 0.38
N PRO A 102 -5.89 -11.94 1.24
CA PRO A 102 -5.93 -10.55 1.67
C PRO A 102 -4.66 -10.14 2.42
N ILE A 103 -4.11 -8.99 2.04
CA ILE A 103 -3.05 -8.30 2.79
C ILE A 103 -3.73 -7.34 3.76
N TRP A 104 -3.62 -7.64 5.06
CA TRP A 104 -4.30 -6.90 6.12
C TRP A 104 -3.68 -5.53 6.36
N ASN A 105 -4.53 -4.57 6.75
CA ASN A 105 -4.11 -3.19 6.97
C ASN A 105 -3.12 -3.05 8.14
N GLU A 106 -3.26 -3.90 9.15
CA GLU A 106 -2.39 -3.98 10.33
C GLU A 106 -1.02 -4.62 10.05
N GLY A 107 -0.83 -5.17 8.85
CA GLY A 107 0.45 -5.71 8.39
C GLY A 107 1.40 -4.65 7.86
N LEU A 108 2.53 -5.11 7.33
CA LEU A 108 3.60 -4.30 6.79
C LEU A 108 3.67 -4.44 5.26
N PRO A 109 4.20 -3.43 4.55
CA PRO A 109 4.56 -3.58 3.13
C PRO A 109 5.56 -4.72 2.89
N ASP A 110 6.36 -5.09 3.89
CA ASP A 110 7.27 -6.25 3.85
C ASP A 110 6.54 -7.59 3.72
N ASP A 111 5.26 -7.67 4.10
CA ASP A 111 4.44 -8.87 3.96
C ASP A 111 4.02 -9.13 2.49
N ILE A 112 4.24 -8.16 1.58
CA ILE A 112 3.93 -8.33 0.16
C ILE A 112 4.85 -9.42 -0.43
N PRO A 113 4.31 -10.53 -0.97
CA PRO A 113 5.14 -11.62 -1.47
C PRO A 113 6.06 -11.21 -2.62
N VAL A 114 7.28 -11.76 -2.60
CA VAL A 114 8.24 -11.61 -3.69
C VAL A 114 8.02 -12.73 -4.72
N VAL A 115 7.76 -12.34 -5.96
CA VAL A 115 7.59 -13.22 -7.12
C VAL A 115 8.61 -12.80 -8.18
N GLU A 116 9.47 -13.74 -8.59
CA GLU A 116 10.54 -13.48 -9.56
C GLU A 116 11.38 -12.23 -9.22
N GLY A 117 11.76 -12.11 -7.95
CA GLY A 117 12.61 -11.03 -7.45
C GLY A 117 11.91 -9.69 -7.25
N HIS A 118 10.59 -9.60 -7.48
CA HIS A 118 9.83 -8.36 -7.27
C HIS A 118 8.67 -8.59 -6.30
N ARG A 119 8.42 -7.60 -5.44
CA ARG A 119 7.18 -7.59 -4.65
C ARG A 119 5.99 -7.45 -5.59
N LEU A 120 5.04 -8.37 -5.50
CA LEU A 120 3.88 -8.41 -6.37
C LEU A 120 2.61 -8.19 -5.56
N LEU A 121 1.96 -7.06 -5.80
CA LEU A 121 0.74 -6.62 -5.13
C LEU A 121 -0.41 -6.60 -6.14
N VAL A 122 -1.54 -7.19 -5.79
CA VAL A 122 -2.77 -7.14 -6.58
C VAL A 122 -3.75 -6.18 -5.92
N LEU A 123 -4.25 -5.21 -6.68
CA LEU A 123 -5.33 -4.31 -6.31
C LEU A 123 -6.64 -4.78 -6.93
N ASP A 124 -7.67 -4.86 -6.10
CA ASP A 124 -9.03 -5.19 -6.54
C ASP A 124 -10.06 -4.20 -6.00
N GLU A 125 -11.31 -4.34 -6.44
CA GLU A 125 -12.42 -3.57 -5.89
C GLU A 125 -12.56 -3.83 -4.39
N PRO A 126 -12.71 -2.77 -3.56
CA PRO A 126 -12.84 -2.94 -2.12
C PRO A 126 -14.15 -3.69 -1.80
N ALA A 127 -14.05 -4.77 -1.03
CA ALA A 127 -15.22 -5.57 -0.66
C ALA A 127 -16.27 -4.78 0.16
N TYR A 128 -15.82 -3.75 0.87
CA TYR A 128 -16.62 -2.78 1.60
C TYR A 128 -15.80 -1.50 1.83
N ARG A 129 -16.49 -0.40 2.14
CA ARG A 129 -15.82 0.88 2.43
C ARG A 129 -15.11 0.81 3.79
N ARG A 130 -13.79 1.06 3.78
CA ARG A 130 -12.95 1.14 4.98
C ARG A 130 -12.45 2.55 5.20
N SER A 131 -12.38 2.98 6.46
CA SER A 131 -11.77 4.25 6.85
C SER A 131 -11.00 4.12 8.16
N TRP A 132 -9.94 4.90 8.31
CA TRP A 132 -9.05 4.89 9.46
C TRP A 132 -8.52 6.30 9.75
N ASN A 133 -7.86 6.47 10.89
CA ASN A 133 -7.12 7.69 11.20
C ASN A 133 -5.84 7.74 10.34
N ALA A 134 -5.56 8.87 9.71
CA ALA A 134 -4.49 9.01 8.72
C ALA A 134 -3.09 9.25 9.32
N ASP A 135 -2.93 9.15 10.63
CA ASP A 135 -1.62 9.34 11.27
C ASP A 135 -0.71 8.14 10.98
N ARG A 136 0.60 8.40 10.92
CA ARG A 136 1.61 7.36 10.67
C ARG A 136 1.82 6.48 11.89
N PHE A 137 2.06 5.19 11.65
CA PHE A 137 2.58 4.27 12.67
C PHE A 137 3.96 4.70 13.19
N PHE A 138 4.85 5.14 12.29
CA PHE A 138 6.15 5.75 12.62
C PHE A 138 6.11 7.25 12.33
N PRO A 139 5.85 8.11 13.33
CA PRO A 139 5.64 9.55 13.11
C PRO A 139 6.80 10.24 12.40
N HIS A 140 8.04 9.80 12.63
CA HIS A 140 9.24 10.44 12.09
C HIS A 140 9.73 9.82 10.77
N LEU A 141 9.02 8.84 10.21
CA LEU A 141 9.41 8.18 8.97
C LEU A 141 8.45 8.61 7.85
N PRO A 142 8.84 9.54 6.96
CA PRO A 142 7.99 9.98 5.87
C PRO A 142 7.85 8.85 4.85
N GLY A 143 6.60 8.50 4.55
CA GLY A 143 6.30 7.51 3.52
C GLY A 143 6.41 8.11 2.13
N LYS A 144 6.82 7.29 1.18
CA LYS A 144 6.95 7.63 -0.23
C LYS A 144 6.32 6.52 -1.07
N ALA A 145 5.53 6.92 -2.06
CA ALA A 145 5.19 6.08 -3.20
C ALA A 145 5.32 6.92 -4.47
N GLU A 146 5.97 6.38 -5.49
CA GLU A 146 6.21 7.06 -6.75
C GLU A 146 5.91 6.11 -7.90
N LEU A 147 5.03 6.51 -8.81
CA LEU A 147 4.82 5.77 -10.05
C LEU A 147 6.05 5.94 -10.93
N ILE A 148 6.73 4.84 -11.22
CA ILE A 148 7.89 4.83 -12.11
C ILE A 148 7.42 4.74 -13.56
N ARG A 149 6.49 3.82 -13.83
CA ARG A 149 5.88 3.66 -15.16
C ARG A 149 4.62 2.81 -15.10
N VAL A 150 3.79 2.97 -16.13
CA VAL A 150 2.74 2.01 -16.47
C VAL A 150 3.37 0.87 -17.27
N LEU A 151 3.07 -0.38 -16.93
CA LEU A 151 3.63 -1.54 -17.62
C LEU A 151 3.01 -1.70 -19.01
N GLY A 152 3.78 -2.27 -19.95
CA GLY A 152 3.26 -2.63 -21.26
C GLY A 152 2.22 -3.76 -21.18
N ALA A 153 1.39 -3.92 -22.21
CA ALA A 153 0.33 -4.93 -22.19
C ALA A 153 0.86 -6.38 -22.09
N ASP A 154 1.94 -6.72 -22.79
CA ASP A 154 2.56 -8.05 -22.73
C ASP A 154 3.17 -8.32 -21.35
N GLU A 155 3.89 -7.35 -20.80
CA GLU A 155 4.48 -7.44 -19.47
C GLU A 155 3.41 -7.57 -18.39
N THR A 156 2.34 -6.77 -18.49
CA THR A 156 1.19 -6.85 -17.60
C THR A 156 0.55 -8.24 -17.65
N ARG A 157 0.31 -8.79 -18.84
CA ARG A 157 -0.22 -10.15 -19.01
C ARG A 157 0.70 -11.19 -18.38
N ALA A 158 2.01 -11.07 -18.57
CA ALA A 158 2.97 -11.98 -17.96
C ALA A 158 2.86 -11.94 -16.43
N TRP A 159 2.77 -10.76 -15.82
CA TRP A 159 2.61 -10.63 -14.37
C TRP A 159 1.28 -11.19 -13.87
N PHE A 160 0.16 -10.93 -14.56
CA PHE A 160 -1.13 -11.54 -14.21
C PHE A 160 -1.12 -13.07 -14.30
N ALA A 161 -0.34 -13.66 -15.21
CA ALA A 161 -0.22 -15.12 -15.31
C ALA A 161 0.43 -15.76 -14.06
N ARG A 162 1.02 -14.97 -13.17
CA ARG A 162 1.59 -15.39 -11.87
C ARG A 162 0.62 -15.20 -10.71
N THR A 163 -0.62 -14.78 -11.00
CA THR A 163 -1.65 -14.53 -10.00
C THR A 163 -2.81 -15.49 -10.14
N SER A 164 -3.49 -15.77 -9.01
CA SER A 164 -4.79 -16.44 -9.03
C SER A 164 -5.82 -15.57 -9.75
N PRO A 165 -6.73 -16.18 -10.53
CA PRO A 165 -7.85 -15.46 -11.10
C PRO A 165 -8.69 -14.81 -9.99
N GLY A 166 -9.30 -13.67 -10.28
CA GLY A 166 -10.20 -13.03 -9.34
C GLY A 166 -11.38 -13.92 -8.99
N THR A 167 -11.87 -13.80 -7.75
CA THR A 167 -13.15 -14.38 -7.41
C THR A 167 -14.21 -13.54 -8.12
N ASP A 168 -14.72 -14.03 -9.25
CA ASP A 168 -15.85 -13.43 -9.95
C ASP A 168 -17.01 -13.36 -8.94
N ARG A 169 -17.25 -12.18 -8.37
CA ARG A 169 -18.49 -11.93 -7.64
C ARG A 169 -19.56 -11.73 -8.69
N LEU A 170 -20.08 -12.84 -9.19
CA LEU A 170 -21.34 -12.88 -9.92
C LEU A 170 -22.41 -12.25 -9.03
N SER A 171 -22.77 -11.01 -9.35
CA SER A 171 -23.97 -10.32 -8.86
C SER A 171 -25.12 -10.52 -9.83
#